data_AF-A0A961DSJ8-F1
#
_entry.id   AF-A0A961DSJ8-F1
#
_cell.length_a   1.000
_cell.length_b   1.000
_cell.length_c   1.000
_cell.angle_alpha   90.00
_cell.angle_beta   90.00
_cell.angle_gamma   90.00
#
_symmetry.space_group_name_H-M   'P 1'
#
loop_
_entity.id
_entity.type
_entity.pdbx_description
1 polymer ?
#
loop_
_entity_poly.entity_id
_entity_poly.type
_entity_poly.pdbx_seq_one_letter_code
_entity_poly.pdbx_strand_id
1 'polypeptide(L)' 'EGVKLLDGKAFSVQYHPEAAAGPHDANYLFDQFADLMEGTK' A
#
# COMPACT_ATOMS: atom_id res chain seq x y z
N GLU A 1 -2.53 3.36 -9.86
CA GLU A 1 -3.64 2.46 -10.21
C GLU A 1 -3.63 1.24 -9.30
N GLY A 2 -4.81 0.80 -8.84
CA GLY A 2 -4.96 -0.28 -7.85
C GLY A 2 -6.41 -0.45 -7.39
N VAL A 3 -6.67 -1.46 -6.56
CA VAL A 3 -8.01 -1.72 -5.98
C VAL A 3 -7.94 -1.76 -4.46
N LYS A 4 -9.05 -1.39 -3.81
CA LYS A 4 -9.21 -1.46 -2.35
C LYS A 4 -10.57 -2.08 -2.05
N LEU A 5 -10.64 -2.93 -1.03
CA LEU A 5 -11.91 -3.45 -0.56
C LEU A 5 -12.72 -2.32 0.11
N LEU A 6 -14.02 -2.28 -0.21
CA LEU A 6 -14.95 -1.38 0.46
C LEU A 6 -15.24 -1.86 1.89
N ASP A 7 -15.22 -3.17 2.09
CA ASP A 7 -15.42 -3.84 3.38
C ASP A 7 -14.28 -4.85 3.59
N GLY A 8 -13.46 -4.62 4.62
CA GLY A 8 -12.24 -5.39 4.90
C GLY A 8 -10.93 -4.59 4.81
N LYS A 9 -9.83 -5.22 5.24
CA LYS A 9 -8.51 -4.59 5.42
C LYS A 9 -7.52 -5.02 4.34
N ALA A 10 -7.86 -4.84 3.07
CA ALA A 10 -6.99 -5.19 1.95
C ALA A 10 -7.03 -4.18 0.81
N PHE A 11 -5.90 -4.01 0.15
CA PHE A 11 -5.73 -3.23 -1.07
C PHE A 11 -4.62 -3.84 -1.94
N SER A 12 -4.56 -3.43 -3.21
CA SER A 12 -3.47 -3.76 -4.12
C SER A 12 -3.15 -2.58 -5.02
N VAL A 13 -1.94 -2.59 -5.57
CA VAL A 13 -1.47 -1.65 -6.60
C VAL A 13 -0.88 -2.42 -7.76
N GLN A 14 -0.98 -1.85 -8.96
CA GLN A 14 -0.47 -2.49 -10.17
C GLN A 14 1.02 -2.20 -10.44
N TYR A 15 1.54 -1.13 -9.86
CA TYR A 15 2.94 -0.72 -10.01
C TYR A 15 3.81 -1.26 -8.86
N HIS A 16 5.12 -1.06 -9.00
CA HIS A 16 6.14 -1.43 -8.02
C HIS A 16 6.37 -0.29 -7.01
N PRO A 17 5.74 -0.33 -5.82
CA PRO A 17 5.89 0.74 -4.82
C PRO A 17 7.30 0.80 -4.21
N GLU A 18 8.07 -0.29 -4.29
CA GLU A 18 9.44 -0.37 -3.82
C GLU A 18 10.43 0.45 -4.65
N ALA A 19 10.02 0.89 -5.84
CA ALA A 19 10.76 1.77 -6.74
C ALA A 19 12.26 1.41 -6.83
N ALA A 20 12.57 0.23 -7.38
CA ALA A 20 13.97 -0.25 -7.49
C ALA A 20 14.90 0.73 -8.22
N ALA A 21 14.49 1.20 -9.40
CA ALA A 21 15.09 2.33 -10.12
C ALA A 21 13.95 3.25 -10.56
N GLY A 22 13.44 4.05 -9.64
CA GLY A 22 12.29 4.93 -9.87
C GLY A 22 12.04 5.88 -8.70
N PRO A 23 11.09 6.81 -8.82
CA PRO A 23 10.78 7.74 -7.75
C PRO A 23 10.06 7.04 -6.58
N HIS A 24 10.42 7.42 -5.35
CA HIS A 24 9.89 6.82 -4.11
C HIS A 24 8.51 7.35 -3.70
N ASP A 25 7.72 7.86 -4.65
CA ASP A 25 6.44 8.54 -4.40
C ASP A 25 5.35 7.59 -3.84
N ALA A 26 5.60 6.28 -3.85
CA ALA A 26 4.67 5.25 -3.41
C ALA A 26 5.10 4.49 -2.13
N ASN A 27 6.21 4.87 -1.48
CA ASN A 27 6.69 4.19 -0.27
C ASN A 27 5.66 4.21 0.87
N TYR A 28 4.80 5.22 0.93
CA TYR A 28 3.75 5.34 1.95
C TYR A 28 2.77 4.16 1.98
N LEU A 29 2.70 3.35 0.92
CA LEU A 29 1.88 2.15 0.88
C LEU A 29 2.38 1.06 1.83
N PHE A 30 3.68 1.03 2.14
CA PHE A 30 4.24 0.13 3.14
C PHE A 30 3.83 0.55 4.56
N ASP A 31 3.81 1.85 4.85
CA ASP A 31 3.31 2.36 6.13
C ASP A 31 1.82 2.04 6.30
N GLN A 32 1.02 2.22 5.25
CA GLN A 32 -0.40 1.83 5.27
C GLN A 32 -0.59 0.33 5.48
N PHE A 33 0.31 -0.51 4.95
CA PHE A 33 0.27 -1.94 5.21
C PHE A 33 0.62 -2.26 6.68
N ALA A 34 1.63 -1.60 7.25
CA ALA A 34 1.99 -1.77 8.66
C ALA A 34 0.83 -1.38 9.59
N ASP A 35 0.19 -0.23 9.35
CA ASP A 35 -1.01 0.20 10.09
C ASP A 35 -2.13 -0.84 10.07
N LEU A 36 -2.34 -1.51 8.92
CA LEU A 36 -3.35 -2.56 8.80
C LEU A 36 -3.00 -3.80 9.64
N MET A 37 -1.71 -4.15 9.72
CA MET A 37 -1.22 -5.29 10.50
C MET A 37 -1.24 -5.02 12.01
N GLU A 38 -0.97 -3.78 12.41
CA GLU A 38 -1.05 -3.34 13.81
C GLU A 38 -2.50 -3.17 14.30
N GLY A 39 -3.47 -3.10 13.38
CA GLY A 39 -4.88 -2.95 13.71
C GLY A 39 -5.28 -1.54 14.13
N THR A 40 -4.39 -0.56 13.89
CA THR A 40 -4.56 0.86 14.22
C THR A 40 -5.54 1.59 13.29
N LYS A 41 -6.07 0.90 12.28
CA LYS A 41 -6.98 1.42 11.25
C LYS A 41 -8.14 0.48 10.96
#